data_AF-R7RQQ0-F1
#
_entry.id   AF-R7RQQ0-F1
#
_cell.length_a   1.000
_cell.length_b   1.000
_cell.length_c   1.000
_cell.angle_alpha   90.00
_cell.angle_beta   90.00
_cell.angle_gamma   90.00
#
_symmetry.space_group_name_H-M   'P 1'
#
loop_
_entity.id
_entity.type
_entity.pdbx_description
1 polymer ?
#
loop_
_entity_poly.entity_id
_entity_poly.type
_entity_poly.pdbx_seq_one_letter_code
_entity_poly.pdbx_strand_id
1 'polypeptide(L)' 'MGFNMAVWKCTVCGETKEGRCRPQKCPKCGATKENFEKQQ' A
#
# COMPACT_ATOMS: atom_id res chain seq x y z
N MET A 1 -11.35 9.49 18.47
CA MET A 1 -11.40 9.33 17.00
C MET A 1 -10.35 8.30 16.61
N GLY A 2 -10.76 7.05 16.37
CA GLY A 2 -9.86 5.99 15.92
C GLY A 2 -9.57 6.16 14.44
N PHE A 3 -8.34 6.48 14.09
CA PHE A 3 -7.91 6.54 12.70
C PHE A 3 -7.45 5.14 12.31
N ASN A 4 -8.34 4.31 11.75
CA ASN A 4 -7.91 3.07 11.10
C ASN A 4 -6.96 3.42 9.94
N MET A 5 -5.68 3.16 10.15
CA MET A 5 -4.65 3.28 9.13
C MET A 5 -4.75 2.05 8.24
N ALA A 6 -5.06 2.27 6.95
CA ALA A 6 -5.08 1.17 6.01
C ALA A 6 -3.64 0.73 5.73
N VAL A 7 -3.38 -0.57 5.82
CA VAL A 7 -2.09 -1.15 5.41
C VAL A 7 -2.18 -1.49 3.94
N TRP A 8 -1.28 -0.94 3.14
CA TRP A 8 -1.17 -1.22 1.71
C TRP A 8 0.03 -2.12 1.48
N LYS A 9 -0.20 -3.36 1.08
CA LYS A 9 0.86 -4.29 0.72
C LYS A 9 1.00 -4.37 -0.78
N CYS A 10 2.22 -4.29 -1.29
CA CYS A 10 2.51 -4.48 -2.69
C CYS A 10 2.52 -5.98 -3.00
N THR A 11 1.65 -6.43 -3.90
CA THR A 11 1.59 -7.82 -4.36
C THR A 11 2.80 -8.22 -5.22
N VAL A 12 3.51 -7.23 -5.79
CA VAL A 12 4.66 -7.48 -6.68
C VAL A 12 5.95 -7.75 -5.90
N CYS A 13 6.25 -6.93 -4.90
CA CYS A 13 7.52 -7.01 -4.15
C CYS A 13 7.34 -7.31 -2.66
N GLY A 14 6.11 -7.32 -2.15
CA GLY A 14 5.81 -7.52 -0.74
C GLY A 14 5.92 -6.26 0.13
N GLU A 15 6.26 -5.10 -0.43
CA GLU A 15 6.43 -3.85 0.34
C GLU A 15 5.13 -3.40 1.00
N THR A 16 5.14 -3.20 2.32
CA THR A 16 3.98 -2.76 3.10
C THR A 16 4.12 -1.29 3.49
N LYS A 17 3.05 -0.53 3.30
CA LYS A 17 3.00 0.90 3.63
C LYS A 17 1.70 1.23 4.37
N GLU A 18 1.84 1.89 5.51
CA GLU A 18 0.72 2.28 6.35
C GLU A 18 0.26 3.69 5.99
N GLY A 19 -1.02 3.87 5.71
CA GLY A 19 -1.57 5.18 5.41
C GLY A 19 -3.01 5.16 4.94
N ARG A 20 -3.72 6.28 5.15
CA ARG A 20 -5.10 6.42 4.64
C ARG A 20 -5.20 6.34 3.12
N CYS A 21 -4.20 6.86 2.42
CA CYS A 21 -4.19 6.92 0.96
C CYS A 21 -3.33 5.81 0.36
N ARG A 22 -3.83 5.22 -0.72
CA ARG A 22 -3.11 4.21 -1.49
C ARG A 22 -1.92 4.87 -2.21
N PRO A 23 -0.68 4.36 -2.06
CA PRO A 23 0.47 4.90 -2.79
C PRO A 23 0.26 4.77 -4.31
N GLN A 24 0.63 5.80 -5.08
CA GLN A 24 0.48 5.78 -6.55
C GLN A 24 1.42 4.79 -7.24
N LYS A 25 2.64 4.65 -6.70
CA LYS A 25 3.69 3.75 -7.20
C LYS A 25 4.47 3.19 -6.03
N CYS A 26 4.94 1.95 -6.17
CA CYS A 26 5.81 1.32 -5.21
C CYS A 26 7.23 1.89 -5.33
N PRO A 27 7.84 2.38 -4.24
CA PRO A 27 9.21 2.90 -4.29
C PRO A 27 10.26 1.79 -4.51
N LYS A 28 9.93 0.53 -4.21
CA LYS A 28 10.85 -0.62 -4.38
C LYS A 28 10.91 -1.13 -5.81
N CYS A 29 9.74 -1.39 -6.40
CA CYS A 29 9.63 -2.10 -7.68
C CYS A 29 9.05 -1.24 -8.80
N GLY A 30 8.57 -0.03 -8.50
CA GLY A 30 7.89 0.82 -9.48
C GLY A 30 6.48 0.36 -9.86
N ALA A 31 5.96 -0.71 -9.24
CA ALA A 31 4.61 -1.19 -9.50
C ALA A 31 3.55 -0.10 -9.25
N THR A 32 2.53 -0.06 -10.10
CA THR A 32 1.43 0.88 -9.98
C THR A 32 0.57 0.57 -8.77
N LYS A 33 -0.20 1.57 -8.33
CA LYS A 33 -1.20 1.44 -7.25
C LYS A 33 -2.07 0.20 -7.36
N GLU A 34 -2.42 -0.25 -8.56
CA GLU A 34 -3.25 -1.46 -8.79
C GLU A 34 -2.70 -2.71 -8.12
N ASN A 35 -1.38 -2.83 -8.05
CA ASN A 35 -0.70 -3.92 -7.38
C ASN A 35 -0.52 -3.70 -5.87
N PHE A 36 -1.24 -2.74 -5.29
CA PHE A 36 -1.34 -2.61 -3.83
C PHE A 36 -2.69 -3.13 -3.34
N GLU A 37 -2.63 -4.19 -2.55
CA GLU A 37 -3.76 -4.74 -1.82
C GLU A 37 -3.90 -4.05 -0.45
N LYS A 38 -5.15 -3.86 -0.03
CA LYS A 38 -5.46 -3.35 1.30
C LYS A 38 -5.51 -4.55 2.26
N GLN A 39 -4.57 -4.60 3.20
CA GLN A 39 -4.45 -5.66 4.21
C GLN A 39 -5.25 -5.34 5.49
N GLN A 40 -6.12 -4.33 5.45
CA GLN A 40 -6.94 -3.87 6.58
C GLN A 40 -8.03 -4.87 6.95
#